data_AF-A0A4U7CHX1-F1
#
_entry.id   AF-A0A4U7CHX1-F1
#
_cell.length_a   1.000
_cell.length_b   1.000
_cell.length_c   1.000
_cell.angle_alpha   90.00
_cell.angle_beta   90.00
_cell.angle_gamma   90.00
#
_symmetry.space_group_name_H-M   'P 1'
#
loop_
_entity.id
_entity.type
_entity.pdbx_description
1 polymer ?
#
loop_
_entity_poly.entity_id
_entity_poly.type
_entity_poly.pdbx_seq_one_letter_code
_entity_poly.pdbx_strand_id
1 'polypeptide(L)'
;MASRRKFIVGLGALASGSAAAVGTGAFTTASAQRTTQVNVAADSSGYVGISANGPYASGTGDGQLELDFSSSNSQGALGDGKGLNPDSEYNFDNVFQVANQAAGGDVRIICTTSGFNLDNLEIEAVGGTGLSSSPQSLLAEDYTDPVNAPKLVEPDSFTVDLTMETNGSTDSAAGGTLTIHAARGNEYESADFSSLF
;
A
#
# COMPACT_ATOMS: atom_id res chain seq x y z
N MET A 1 -22.90 -78.38 -42.37
CA MET A 1 -21.45 -78.09 -42.31
C MET A 1 -21.24 -76.65 -42.77
N ALA A 2 -20.69 -75.81 -41.88
CA ALA A 2 -20.56 -74.37 -42.03
C ALA A 2 -19.24 -73.97 -42.75
N SER A 3 -19.29 -72.86 -43.46
CA SER A 3 -18.24 -72.21 -44.27
C SER A 3 -18.44 -70.70 -44.09
N ARG A 4 -17.48 -69.76 -44.01
CA ARG A 4 -16.00 -69.68 -43.92
C ARG A 4 -15.71 -68.25 -43.38
N ARG A 5 -14.72 -68.11 -42.47
CA ARG A 5 -13.81 -66.96 -42.12
C ARG A 5 -14.25 -65.52 -42.51
N LYS A 6 -14.08 -64.49 -41.66
CA LYS A 6 -12.76 -63.90 -41.35
C LYS A 6 -12.64 -63.32 -39.93
N PHE A 7 -11.54 -63.72 -39.31
CA PHE A 7 -10.91 -63.19 -38.11
C PHE A 7 -10.04 -61.98 -38.52
N ILE A 8 -10.27 -60.82 -37.91
CA ILE A 8 -9.27 -59.75 -37.84
C ILE A 8 -8.99 -59.48 -36.36
N VAL A 9 -7.72 -59.66 -36.06
CA VAL A 9 -7.02 -59.34 -34.83
C VAL A 9 -6.95 -57.83 -34.68
N GLY A 10 -7.62 -57.28 -33.68
CA GLY A 10 -7.28 -55.98 -33.11
C GLY A 10 -6.28 -56.19 -31.98
N LEU A 11 -5.00 -56.32 -32.32
CA LEU A 11 -3.90 -56.29 -31.36
C LEU A 11 -3.78 -54.85 -30.86
N GLY A 12 -4.38 -54.57 -29.70
CA GLY A 12 -4.18 -53.33 -28.95
C GLY A 12 -3.94 -53.69 -27.49
N ALA A 13 -2.91 -54.49 -27.24
CA ALA A 13 -2.40 -54.70 -25.90
C ALA A 13 -1.62 -53.45 -25.46
N LEU A 14 -1.53 -53.30 -24.13
CA LEU A 14 -0.70 -52.37 -23.36
C LEU A 14 -1.47 -51.08 -23.01
N ALA A 15 -1.70 -50.72 -21.75
CA ALA A 15 -1.15 -51.24 -20.51
C ALA A 15 -2.09 -50.87 -19.35
N SER A 16 -2.07 -51.71 -18.32
CA SER A 16 -2.50 -51.44 -16.95
C SER A 16 -2.25 -49.99 -16.53
N GLY A 17 -3.30 -49.16 -16.51
CA GLY A 17 -3.30 -47.84 -15.90
C GLY A 17 -3.85 -47.94 -14.48
N SER A 18 -2.98 -48.33 -13.56
CA SER A 18 -3.19 -48.23 -12.12
C SER A 18 -3.61 -46.80 -11.75
N ALA A 19 -4.54 -46.70 -10.81
CA ALA A 19 -4.97 -45.47 -10.14
C ALA A 19 -5.61 -44.42 -11.05
N ALA A 20 -6.94 -44.30 -10.94
CA ALA A 20 -7.53 -42.97 -10.88
C ALA A 20 -6.85 -42.24 -9.71
N ALA A 21 -5.75 -41.54 -9.99
CA ALA A 21 -5.24 -40.50 -9.13
C ALA A 21 -6.33 -39.42 -9.12
N VAL A 22 -7.25 -39.55 -8.17
CA VAL A 22 -8.12 -38.46 -7.75
C VAL A 22 -7.16 -37.36 -7.32
N GLY A 23 -6.88 -36.45 -8.25
CA GLY A 23 -6.12 -35.24 -7.97
C GLY A 23 -6.98 -34.33 -7.12
N THR A 24 -7.03 -34.58 -5.82
CA THR A 24 -7.46 -33.60 -4.80
C THR A 24 -6.38 -32.51 -4.66
N GLY A 25 -5.97 -31.90 -5.78
CA GLY A 25 -4.97 -30.85 -5.84
C GLY A 25 -5.55 -29.44 -5.98
N ALA A 26 -6.89 -29.31 -5.93
CA ALA A 26 -7.57 -28.02 -6.02
C ALA A 26 -7.81 -27.47 -4.61
N PHE A 27 -7.07 -26.40 -4.30
CA PHE A 27 -7.18 -25.55 -3.11
C PHE A 27 -6.83 -26.23 -1.77
N THR A 28 -5.53 -26.46 -1.53
CA THR A 28 -5.03 -26.08 -0.20
C THR A 28 -5.24 -24.57 -0.12
N THR A 29 -6.25 -24.13 0.64
CA THR A 29 -6.45 -22.73 0.98
C THR A 29 -5.19 -22.28 1.71
N ALA A 30 -4.22 -21.74 0.97
CA ALA A 30 -3.16 -20.93 1.53
C ALA A 30 -3.86 -19.68 2.10
N SER A 31 -4.22 -19.75 3.38
CA SER A 31 -4.57 -18.58 4.16
C SER A 31 -3.27 -17.80 4.36
N ALA A 32 -2.85 -17.10 3.32
CA ALA A 32 -1.79 -16.11 3.43
C ALA A 32 -2.40 -14.90 4.12
N GLN A 33 -1.95 -14.60 5.33
CA GLN A 33 -2.38 -13.41 6.05
C GLN A 33 -1.62 -12.21 5.48
N ARG A 34 -2.25 -11.49 4.55
CA ARG A 34 -1.63 -10.36 3.85
C ARG A 34 -1.82 -9.08 4.67
N THR A 35 -1.06 -8.91 5.74
CA THR A 35 -1.20 -7.74 6.61
C THR A 35 -0.63 -6.49 5.93
N THR A 36 -1.40 -5.40 5.96
CA THR A 36 -1.01 -4.09 5.43
C THR A 36 -1.29 -3.03 6.48
N GLN A 37 -0.35 -2.94 7.42
CA GLN A 37 -0.32 -1.90 8.43
C GLN A 37 0.70 -0.85 8.02
N VAL A 38 0.29 0.42 8.01
CA VAL A 38 1.19 1.55 7.78
C VAL A 38 1.25 2.39 9.03
N ASN A 39 2.45 2.57 9.57
CA ASN A 39 2.67 3.47 10.69
C ASN A 39 2.99 4.85 10.14
N VAL A 40 2.22 5.86 10.52
CA VAL A 40 2.45 7.26 10.20
C VAL A 40 2.96 7.96 11.46
N ALA A 41 4.12 8.57 11.36
CA ALA A 41 4.71 9.36 12.43
C ALA A 41 5.01 10.79 11.96
N ALA A 42 4.74 11.78 12.81
CA ALA A 42 5.31 13.12 12.64
C ALA A 42 6.75 13.13 13.15
N ASP A 43 7.60 13.94 12.53
CA ASP A 43 8.93 14.22 13.07
C ASP A 43 8.86 14.95 14.44
N SER A 44 10.02 15.07 15.10
CA SER A 44 10.10 15.65 16.44
C SER A 44 9.86 17.17 16.49
N SER A 45 9.62 17.83 15.35
CA SER A 45 9.54 19.29 15.27
C SER A 45 8.21 19.86 15.80
N GLY A 46 7.14 19.05 15.78
CA GLY A 46 5.82 19.43 16.28
C GLY A 46 5.11 20.50 15.44
N TYR A 47 5.54 20.73 14.19
CA TYR A 47 4.91 21.74 13.32
C TYR A 47 3.60 21.30 12.68
N VAL A 48 3.32 20.00 12.67
CA VAL A 48 2.10 19.43 12.09
C VAL A 48 1.38 18.54 13.10
N GLY A 49 0.06 18.57 13.03
CA GLY A 49 -0.82 17.62 13.71
C GLY A 49 -1.29 16.56 12.71
N ILE A 50 -1.25 15.29 13.12
CA ILE A 50 -1.78 14.17 12.34
C ILE A 50 -3.03 13.66 13.05
N SER A 51 -4.10 13.45 12.30
CA SER A 51 -5.34 12.88 12.82
C SER A 51 -5.89 11.79 11.89
N ALA A 52 -6.52 10.79 12.49
CA ALA A 52 -7.21 9.75 11.76
C ALA A 52 -8.33 10.36 10.89
N ASN A 53 -8.46 9.86 9.65
CA ASN A 53 -9.57 10.18 8.78
C ASN A 53 -10.06 8.89 8.11
N GLY A 54 -11.37 8.75 7.92
CA GLY A 54 -11.93 7.54 7.31
C GLY A 54 -11.77 6.25 8.15
N PRO A 55 -12.02 5.08 7.54
CA PRO A 55 -12.14 3.81 8.26
C PRO A 55 -10.81 3.07 8.46
N TYR A 56 -9.74 3.51 7.82
CA TYR A 56 -8.45 2.80 7.82
C TYR A 56 -7.52 3.29 8.92
N ALA A 57 -7.73 4.50 9.44
CA ALA A 57 -6.82 5.14 10.36
C ALA A 57 -7.29 5.03 11.81
N SER A 58 -6.36 4.69 12.70
CA SER A 58 -6.57 4.72 14.15
C SER A 58 -5.31 5.21 14.86
N GLY A 59 -5.49 6.02 15.91
CA GLY A 59 -4.35 6.53 16.68
C GLY A 59 -3.81 5.47 17.64
N THR A 60 -2.49 5.32 17.70
CA THR A 60 -1.82 4.60 18.80
C THR A 60 -1.33 5.63 19.82
N GLY A 61 -1.23 5.24 21.10
CA GLY A 61 -1.14 6.15 22.25
C GLY A 61 0.10 7.05 22.35
N ASP A 62 0.93 7.17 21.33
CA ASP A 62 2.24 7.83 21.35
C ASP A 62 2.41 8.88 20.23
N GLY A 63 1.30 9.42 19.69
CA GLY A 63 1.34 10.41 18.60
C GLY A 63 1.62 9.81 17.22
N GLN A 64 1.53 8.48 17.11
CA GLN A 64 1.60 7.73 15.87
C GLN A 64 0.19 7.35 15.41
N LEU A 65 0.01 7.29 14.10
CA LEU A 65 -1.23 6.84 13.48
C LEU A 65 -0.98 5.51 12.79
N GLU A 66 -1.80 4.51 13.08
CA GLU A 66 -1.77 3.21 12.42
C GLU A 66 -2.87 3.15 11.36
N LEU A 67 -2.49 2.80 10.13
CA LEU A 67 -3.40 2.57 9.02
C LEU A 67 -3.52 1.07 8.78
N ASP A 68 -4.72 0.51 8.91
CA ASP A 68 -5.00 -0.91 8.67
C ASP A 68 -5.92 -1.08 7.45
N PHE A 69 -5.36 -1.65 6.37
CA PHE A 69 -6.10 -1.97 5.15
C PHE A 69 -6.51 -3.45 5.07
N SER A 70 -6.29 -4.24 6.13
CA SER A 70 -6.53 -5.68 6.14
C SER A 70 -8.01 -6.07 6.16
N SER A 71 -8.89 -5.20 6.63
CA SER A 71 -10.34 -5.44 6.73
C SER A 71 -11.15 -5.11 5.48
N SER A 72 -10.56 -4.40 4.52
CA SER A 72 -11.26 -3.77 3.39
C SER A 72 -11.83 -4.75 2.35
N ASN A 73 -11.43 -6.03 2.41
CA ASN A 73 -11.86 -7.08 1.46
C ASN A 73 -12.94 -8.05 2.01
N SER A 74 -13.83 -7.58 2.88
CA SER A 74 -14.94 -8.42 3.39
C SER A 74 -16.11 -8.62 2.41
N GLN A 75 -15.98 -8.19 1.15
CA GLN A 75 -17.05 -8.22 0.15
C GLN A 75 -16.95 -9.45 -0.77
N GLY A 76 -17.28 -10.65 -0.27
CA GLY A 76 -17.41 -11.83 -1.12
C GLY A 76 -17.91 -13.07 -0.38
N ALA A 77 -18.90 -13.76 -0.96
CA ALA A 77 -19.55 -14.97 -0.42
C ALA A 77 -18.65 -16.23 -0.33
N LEU A 78 -17.33 -16.08 -0.46
CA LEU A 78 -16.36 -17.19 -0.63
C LEU A 78 -15.13 -17.15 0.31
N GLY A 79 -15.13 -16.34 1.37
CA GLY A 79 -14.21 -16.56 2.49
C GLY A 79 -13.70 -15.29 3.19
N ASP A 80 -13.19 -15.51 4.40
CA ASP A 80 -12.59 -14.56 5.35
C ASP A 80 -11.25 -13.95 4.85
N GLY A 81 -11.18 -13.53 3.59
CA GLY A 81 -9.98 -12.94 2.99
C GLY A 81 -9.59 -11.65 3.71
N LYS A 82 -8.41 -11.65 4.34
CA LYS A 82 -7.80 -10.46 4.96
C LYS A 82 -6.65 -9.97 4.11
N GLY A 83 -6.50 -8.65 3.99
CA GLY A 83 -5.38 -8.03 3.30
C GLY A 83 -5.61 -7.61 1.86
N LEU A 84 -4.53 -7.12 1.24
CA LEU A 84 -4.48 -6.76 -0.18
C LEU A 84 -4.19 -8.00 -1.04
N ASN A 85 -4.83 -8.11 -2.21
CA ASN A 85 -4.51 -9.14 -3.19
C ASN A 85 -3.17 -8.81 -3.87
N PRO A 86 -2.38 -9.82 -4.29
CA PRO A 86 -1.17 -9.59 -5.09
C PRO A 86 -1.52 -9.10 -6.50
N ASP A 87 -0.53 -8.52 -7.19
CA ASP A 87 -0.63 -7.99 -8.56
C ASP A 87 -1.86 -7.07 -8.73
N SER A 88 -2.13 -6.25 -7.72
CA SER A 88 -3.31 -5.39 -7.65
C SER A 88 -2.95 -3.98 -7.23
N GLU A 89 -3.60 -3.02 -7.87
CA GLU A 89 -3.55 -1.60 -7.53
C GLU A 89 -4.72 -1.25 -6.60
N TYR A 90 -4.42 -0.51 -5.54
CA TYR A 90 -5.38 -0.03 -4.57
C TYR A 90 -5.26 1.48 -4.40
N ASN A 91 -6.39 2.17 -4.45
CA ASN A 91 -6.50 3.60 -4.18
C ASN A 91 -7.31 3.79 -2.89
N PHE A 92 -6.69 4.45 -1.91
CA PHE A 92 -7.29 4.76 -0.62
C PHE A 92 -7.39 6.28 -0.47
N ASP A 93 -8.62 6.78 -0.54
CA ASP A 93 -8.87 8.21 -0.46
C ASP A 93 -9.07 8.66 0.99
N ASN A 94 -8.59 9.85 1.31
CA ASN A 94 -8.78 10.57 2.56
C ASN A 94 -8.42 9.74 3.80
N VAL A 95 -7.26 9.07 3.75
CA VAL A 95 -6.83 8.07 4.74
C VAL A 95 -6.46 8.70 6.07
N PHE A 96 -5.88 9.90 6.05
CA PHE A 96 -5.66 10.68 7.26
C PHE A 96 -5.60 12.16 6.92
N GLN A 97 -5.63 13.00 7.95
CA GLN A 97 -5.53 14.44 7.79
C GLN A 97 -4.24 14.95 8.43
N VAL A 98 -3.62 15.91 7.77
CA VAL A 98 -2.49 16.69 8.29
C VAL A 98 -2.94 18.13 8.42
N ALA A 99 -2.68 18.72 9.58
CA ALA A 99 -2.99 20.12 9.86
C ALA A 99 -1.73 20.87 10.27
N ASN A 100 -1.52 22.05 9.71
CA ASN A 100 -0.44 22.94 10.10
C ASN A 100 -0.72 23.48 11.52
N GLN A 101 0.22 23.26 12.44
CA GLN A 101 0.19 23.73 13.83
C GLN A 101 1.27 24.79 14.10
N ALA A 102 1.99 25.23 13.08
CA ALA A 102 3.00 26.25 13.23
C ALA A 102 2.36 27.61 13.55
N ALA A 103 2.66 28.16 14.73
CA ALA A 103 2.43 29.56 15.05
C ALA A 103 3.14 30.49 14.04
N GLY A 104 2.39 30.98 13.05
CA GLY A 104 2.71 32.17 12.25
C GLY A 104 3.54 31.95 10.98
N GLY A 105 3.44 30.82 10.27
CA GLY A 105 4.10 30.73 8.97
C GLY A 105 3.91 29.44 8.18
N ASP A 106 4.39 29.49 6.94
CA ASP A 106 4.42 28.41 5.96
C ASP A 106 5.20 27.22 6.53
N VAL A 107 4.59 26.04 6.40
CA VAL A 107 5.25 24.78 6.69
C VAL A 107 5.44 24.03 5.38
N ARG A 108 6.66 23.59 5.13
CA ARG A 108 6.92 22.62 4.06
C ARG A 108 6.87 21.22 4.64
N ILE A 109 6.20 20.34 3.92
CA ILE A 109 5.92 18.97 4.32
C ILE A 109 6.41 18.02 3.25
N ILE A 110 7.12 16.98 3.66
CA ILE A 110 7.51 15.84 2.83
C ILE A 110 7.34 14.55 3.63
N CYS A 111 7.18 13.44 2.92
CA CYS A 111 7.12 12.12 3.49
C CYS A 111 8.37 11.31 3.12
N THR A 112 8.78 10.40 3.99
CA THR A 112 9.73 9.33 3.68
C THR A 112 9.10 7.99 4.02
N THR A 113 9.49 6.93 3.31
CA THR A 113 8.90 5.61 3.47
C THR A 113 9.99 4.56 3.71
N SER A 114 9.68 3.54 4.51
CA SER A 114 10.58 2.41 4.74
C SER A 114 9.81 1.13 5.01
N GLY A 115 10.41 -0.02 4.66
CA GLY A 115 9.84 -1.34 4.96
C GLY A 115 8.65 -1.77 4.08
N PHE A 116 8.18 -0.90 3.17
CA PHE A 116 7.17 -1.27 2.18
C PHE A 116 7.68 -2.33 1.22
N ASN A 117 6.80 -3.29 0.91
CA ASN A 117 7.04 -4.34 -0.07
C ASN A 117 5.97 -4.26 -1.16
N LEU A 118 6.10 -3.24 -2.00
CA LEU A 118 5.18 -2.83 -3.06
C LEU A 118 5.97 -2.62 -4.36
N ASP A 119 5.33 -2.79 -5.50
CA ASP A 119 5.90 -2.41 -6.80
C ASP A 119 5.84 -0.88 -6.99
N ASN A 120 4.80 -0.24 -6.47
CA ASN A 120 4.64 1.21 -6.45
C ASN A 120 3.93 1.69 -5.18
N LEU A 121 4.29 2.89 -4.72
CA LEU A 121 3.64 3.59 -3.61
C LEU A 121 3.57 5.09 -3.95
N GLU A 122 2.35 5.62 -4.02
CA GLU A 122 2.10 7.04 -4.18
C GLU A 122 1.40 7.57 -2.93
N ILE A 123 1.79 8.77 -2.53
CA ILE A 123 1.24 9.45 -1.36
C ILE A 123 1.01 10.89 -1.78
N GLU A 124 -0.25 11.30 -1.78
CA GLU A 124 -0.66 12.59 -2.32
C GLU A 124 -1.41 13.40 -1.28
N ALA A 125 -1.10 14.69 -1.21
CA ALA A 125 -1.93 15.66 -0.53
C ALA A 125 -3.06 16.10 -1.47
N VAL A 126 -4.28 15.94 -0.99
CA VAL A 126 -5.51 16.35 -1.68
C VAL A 126 -6.36 17.18 -0.73
N GLY A 127 -7.35 17.90 -1.27
CA GLY A 127 -8.44 18.48 -0.49
C GLY A 127 -7.98 19.29 0.74
N GLY A 128 -7.75 20.58 0.58
CA GLY A 128 -7.30 21.40 1.69
C GLY A 128 -7.34 22.89 1.41
N THR A 129 -7.26 23.70 2.46
CA THR A 129 -7.08 25.14 2.33
C THR A 129 -5.59 25.42 2.12
N GLY A 130 -5.27 26.22 1.09
CA GLY A 130 -3.88 26.50 0.70
C GLY A 130 -3.26 25.49 -0.27
N LEU A 131 -4.00 24.49 -0.76
CA LEU A 131 -3.52 23.57 -1.82
C LEU A 131 -4.06 23.93 -3.20
N SER A 132 -3.33 23.44 -4.21
CA SER A 132 -3.81 23.42 -5.58
C SER A 132 -5.06 22.53 -5.72
N SER A 133 -5.84 22.74 -6.79
CA SER A 133 -7.00 21.89 -7.09
C SER A 133 -6.62 20.48 -7.56
N SER A 134 -5.34 20.23 -7.87
CA SER A 134 -4.80 18.93 -8.25
C SER A 134 -4.05 18.30 -7.07
N PRO A 135 -4.06 16.95 -6.96
CA PRO A 135 -3.23 16.24 -5.99
C PRO A 135 -1.76 16.65 -6.11
N GLN A 136 -1.07 16.71 -4.96
CA GLN A 136 0.36 17.01 -4.90
C GLN A 136 1.11 15.86 -4.23
N SER A 137 2.10 15.28 -4.90
CA SER A 137 2.94 14.24 -4.30
C SER A 137 3.60 14.74 -3.01
N LEU A 138 3.64 13.89 -2.00
CA LEU A 138 4.36 14.08 -0.75
C LEU A 138 5.70 13.36 -0.72
N LEU A 139 6.03 12.58 -1.74
CA LEU A 139 7.32 11.90 -1.89
C LEU A 139 8.24 12.72 -2.80
N ALA A 140 9.51 12.84 -2.44
CA ALA A 140 10.52 13.40 -3.36
C ALA A 140 10.94 12.38 -4.41
N GLU A 141 11.22 12.88 -5.61
CA GLU A 141 11.94 12.12 -6.64
C GLU A 141 13.38 11.83 -6.20
N ASP A 142 14.02 12.80 -5.54
CA ASP A 142 15.37 12.69 -5.00
C ASP A 142 15.46 13.40 -3.64
N TYR A 143 15.69 12.64 -2.57
CA TYR A 143 15.85 13.16 -1.21
C TYR A 143 17.22 13.79 -0.97
N THR A 144 18.17 13.64 -1.89
CA THR A 144 19.51 14.25 -1.81
C THR A 144 19.54 15.67 -2.36
N ASP A 145 18.49 16.10 -3.06
CA ASP A 145 18.36 17.47 -3.57
C ASP A 145 17.09 18.14 -3.01
N PRO A 146 17.22 19.09 -2.06
CA PRO A 146 16.08 19.79 -1.47
C PRO A 146 15.25 20.58 -2.47
N VAL A 147 15.75 20.87 -3.68
CA VAL A 147 14.99 21.58 -4.71
C VAL A 147 13.93 20.69 -5.36
N ASN A 148 14.18 19.37 -5.41
CA ASN A 148 13.28 18.40 -6.04
C ASN A 148 12.25 17.81 -5.06
N ALA A 149 12.41 18.07 -3.77
CA ALA A 149 11.43 17.68 -2.76
C ALA A 149 10.12 18.49 -2.93
N PRO A 150 8.94 17.84 -2.88
CA PRO A 150 7.68 18.55 -3.00
C PRO A 150 7.57 19.67 -1.95
N LYS A 151 6.96 20.78 -2.37
CA LYS A 151 6.74 21.96 -1.53
C LYS A 151 5.26 22.24 -1.47
N LEU A 152 4.63 21.83 -0.38
CA LEU A 152 3.37 22.42 0.02
C LEU A 152 3.70 23.77 0.68
N VAL A 153 3.17 24.85 0.12
CA VAL A 153 3.34 26.21 0.64
C VAL A 153 2.03 26.63 1.26
N GLU A 154 2.02 26.93 2.55
CA GLU A 154 0.83 27.39 3.29
C GLU A 154 -0.39 26.45 3.30
N PRO A 155 -0.28 25.10 3.34
CA PRO A 155 -1.48 24.34 3.63
C PRO A 155 -1.90 24.62 5.07
N ASP A 156 -3.13 25.08 5.33
CA ASP A 156 -3.63 25.07 6.72
C ASP A 156 -3.95 23.63 7.12
N SER A 157 -4.54 22.87 6.20
CA SER A 157 -4.80 21.43 6.35
C SER A 157 -5.02 20.77 5.01
N PHE A 158 -4.77 19.46 4.94
CA PHE A 158 -5.08 18.59 3.80
C PHE A 158 -5.38 17.18 4.23
N THR A 159 -6.04 16.43 3.36
CA THR A 159 -6.16 14.99 3.47
C THR A 159 -5.12 14.29 2.60
N VAL A 160 -4.77 13.06 3.00
CA VAL A 160 -3.77 12.26 2.31
C VAL A 160 -4.44 11.06 1.64
N ASP A 161 -4.19 10.92 0.35
CA ASP A 161 -4.56 9.75 -0.45
C ASP A 161 -3.33 8.85 -0.60
N LEU A 162 -3.56 7.53 -0.62
CA LEU A 162 -2.53 6.52 -0.81
C LEU A 162 -2.88 5.60 -1.99
N THR A 163 -1.94 5.45 -2.90
CA THR A 163 -2.01 4.43 -3.96
C THR A 163 -0.94 3.40 -3.73
N MET A 164 -1.33 2.12 -3.71
CA MET A 164 -0.41 1.00 -3.48
C MET A 164 -0.56 -0.03 -4.59
N GLU A 165 0.55 -0.34 -5.26
CA GLU A 165 0.64 -1.45 -6.20
C GLU A 165 1.36 -2.62 -5.54
N THR A 166 0.62 -3.69 -5.30
CA THR A 166 1.14 -4.89 -4.66
C THR A 166 1.90 -5.75 -5.67
N ASN A 167 3.03 -6.31 -5.23
CA ASN A 167 3.76 -7.28 -6.06
C ASN A 167 3.03 -8.62 -6.18
N GLY A 168 3.46 -9.44 -7.13
CA GLY A 168 2.90 -10.77 -7.38
C GLY A 168 3.24 -11.85 -6.35
N SER A 169 3.90 -11.52 -5.25
CA SER A 169 4.28 -12.52 -4.23
C SER A 169 3.11 -12.81 -3.29
N THR A 170 2.85 -14.10 -3.08
CA THR A 170 1.75 -14.57 -2.23
C THR A 170 1.98 -14.36 -0.73
N ASP A 171 3.21 -14.02 -0.32
CA ASP A 171 3.66 -13.88 1.08
C ASP A 171 4.04 -12.44 1.47
N SER A 172 3.80 -11.46 0.60
CA SER A 172 4.22 -10.08 0.84
C SER A 172 3.25 -9.36 1.75
N ALA A 173 3.66 -9.10 3.00
CA ALA A 173 3.08 -8.00 3.77
C ALA A 173 3.42 -6.68 3.05
N ALA A 174 2.40 -5.98 2.57
CA ALA A 174 2.56 -4.72 1.82
C ALA A 174 2.72 -3.48 2.72
N GLY A 175 2.66 -3.65 4.04
CA GLY A 175 2.79 -2.58 5.03
C GLY A 175 4.20 -2.00 5.14
N GLY A 176 4.34 -0.92 5.91
CA GLY A 176 5.59 -0.19 6.06
C GLY A 176 5.47 0.97 7.07
N THR A 177 6.47 1.84 7.10
CA THR A 177 6.45 3.07 7.90
C THR A 177 6.52 4.28 6.98
N LEU A 178 5.57 5.18 7.13
CA LEU A 178 5.51 6.52 6.56
C LEU A 178 5.95 7.52 7.65
N THR A 179 6.98 8.30 7.39
CA THR A 179 7.41 9.38 8.31
C THR A 179 7.20 10.72 7.64
N ILE A 180 6.45 11.59 8.29
CA ILE A 180 6.14 12.96 7.85
C ILE A 180 7.15 13.91 8.47
N HIS A 181 7.87 14.61 7.60
CA HIS A 181 8.82 15.65 7.96
C HIS A 181 8.21 17.01 7.66
N ALA A 182 8.31 17.92 8.63
CA ALA A 182 7.78 19.27 8.55
C ALA A 182 8.81 20.28 9.05
N ALA A 183 8.95 21.44 8.39
CA ALA A 183 9.73 22.55 8.96
C ALA A 183 9.20 23.92 8.48
N ARG A 184 9.77 25.02 8.96
CA ARG A 184 9.30 26.38 8.61
C ARG A 184 10.17 27.05 7.55
N GLY A 185 9.56 27.96 6.77
CA GLY A 185 10.16 28.62 5.59
C GLY A 185 11.65 29.02 5.68
N ASN A 186 12.11 29.63 6.77
CA ASN A 186 13.51 30.11 6.89
C ASN A 186 14.53 28.98 7.10
N GLU A 187 14.10 27.83 7.60
CA GLU A 187 14.93 26.63 7.79
C GLU A 187 15.18 25.92 6.45
N TYR A 188 14.41 26.27 5.40
CA TYR A 188 14.40 25.61 4.11
C TYR A 188 15.13 26.32 2.97
N GLU A 189 15.31 27.64 3.03
CA GLU A 189 15.93 28.38 1.92
C GLU A 189 17.46 28.19 1.84
N SER A 190 18.09 27.47 2.78
CA SER A 190 19.57 27.34 2.80
C SER A 190 20.17 25.97 3.15
N ALA A 191 19.38 24.96 3.53
CA ALA A 191 19.92 23.69 3.98
C ALA A 191 19.16 22.50 3.40
N ASP A 192 19.92 21.68 2.69
CA ASP A 192 19.72 20.28 2.39
C ASP A 192 18.64 19.60 3.26
N PHE A 193 17.52 19.18 2.64
CA PHE A 193 16.42 18.51 3.34
C PHE A 193 16.92 17.20 3.96
N SER A 194 18.02 16.65 3.42
CA SER A 194 18.67 15.48 3.98
C SER A 194 19.24 15.65 5.38
N SER A 195 19.39 16.89 5.85
CA SER A 195 19.82 17.19 7.23
C SER A 195 18.69 17.13 8.27
N LEU A 196 17.43 16.95 7.82
CA LEU A 196 16.26 16.82 8.69
C LEU A 196 15.97 15.36 9.08
N PHE A 197 16.67 14.38 8.50
CA PHE A 197 16.53 12.96 8.80
C PHE A 197 17.84 12.30 9.27
#